data_AF-A0A938TG98-F1
#
_entry.id   AF-A0A938TG98-F1
#
_cell.length_a   1.000
_cell.length_b   1.000
_cell.length_c   1.000
_cell.angle_alpha   90.00
_cell.angle_beta   90.00
_cell.angle_gamma   90.00
#
_symmetry.space_group_name_H-M   'P 1'
#
loop_
_entity.id
_entity.type
_entity.pdbx_description
1 polymer ?
#
loop_
_entity_poly.entity_id
_entity_poly.type
_entity_poly.pdbx_seq_one_letter_code
_entity_poly.pdbx_strand_id
1 'polypeptide(L)'
;MLIEAARIRIRFVSKTKYFSLERNEISMDDIALEAVSNLLSNNEADYLESLRKTFSSWDPKITTEEEANFFINKIIDRSIYQSIVKKYTEIDPLFSKILKEIKRIHQVNHQFKLIQKTGVDYLSMVSELEFDELNIIPQDELIVLSINKYPDNNYIRGWIEEVFNSILEFTEYSPILPINSLALKIKIEMGAVHKIDLNVLPDPEMIVLYKEGIVSSLKKVHIRIQSLTKKKESYDEKTSAIFSDAITDIANDLMQGETVKNYYDYLRFYDSDITIDIYRDSYRSQFEYLIKLLKNEIANYYLEF
;
A
#
# COMPACT_ATOMS: atom_id res chain seq x y z
N MET A 1 -11.54 9.56 -26.29
CA MET A 1 -11.55 8.19 -25.74
C MET A 1 -10.32 7.92 -24.87
N LEU A 2 -9.08 8.06 -25.37
CA LEU A 2 -7.85 7.82 -24.60
C LEU A 2 -7.66 8.73 -23.38
N ILE A 3 -7.94 10.04 -23.52
CA ILE A 3 -7.86 11.01 -22.40
C ILE A 3 -8.89 10.67 -21.31
N GLU A 4 -10.09 10.24 -21.69
CA GLU A 4 -11.16 9.90 -20.75
C GLU A 4 -10.87 8.58 -20.02
N ALA A 5 -10.30 7.59 -20.72
CA ALA A 5 -9.78 6.37 -20.11
C ALA A 5 -8.63 6.67 -19.13
N ALA A 6 -7.72 7.58 -19.49
CA ALA A 6 -6.63 8.02 -18.64
C ALA A 6 -7.14 8.74 -17.38
N ARG A 7 -8.14 9.63 -17.51
CA ARG A 7 -8.80 10.31 -16.38
C ARG A 7 -9.42 9.34 -15.38
N ILE A 8 -10.17 8.34 -15.86
CA ILE A 8 -10.79 7.33 -14.99
C ILE A 8 -9.72 6.51 -14.25
N ARG A 9 -8.64 6.15 -14.94
CA ARG A 9 -7.52 5.39 -14.35
C ARG A 9 -6.69 6.20 -13.37
N ILE A 10 -6.44 7.48 -13.66
CA ILE A 10 -5.78 8.41 -12.73
C ILE A 10 -6.62 8.59 -11.47
N ARG A 11 -7.95 8.72 -11.60
CA ARG A 11 -8.86 8.75 -10.44
C ARG A 11 -8.83 7.46 -9.62
N PHE A 12 -8.66 6.31 -10.28
CA PHE A 12 -8.52 5.03 -9.57
C PHE A 12 -7.18 4.95 -8.82
N VAL A 13 -6.08 5.31 -9.48
CA VAL A 13 -4.71 5.33 -8.92
C VAL A 13 -4.53 6.40 -7.83
N SER A 14 -5.22 7.53 -7.93
CA SER A 14 -5.19 8.59 -6.91
C SER A 14 -6.02 8.23 -5.67
N LYS A 15 -7.11 7.48 -5.84
CA LYS A 15 -7.98 7.00 -4.74
C LYS A 15 -7.37 5.82 -3.97
N THR A 16 -6.55 4.97 -4.58
CA THR A 16 -5.76 3.96 -3.86
C THR A 16 -4.60 4.61 -3.12
N LYS A 17 -4.89 5.33 -2.02
CA LYS A 17 -4.08 5.77 -0.84
C LYS A 17 -2.58 6.16 -0.98
N TYR A 18 -1.98 6.09 -2.16
CA TYR A 18 -0.53 6.03 -2.36
C TYR A 18 -0.01 7.26 -3.09
N PHE A 19 -0.88 7.95 -3.82
CA PHE A 19 -0.60 9.23 -4.45
C PHE A 19 -1.78 10.18 -4.21
N SER A 20 -1.79 10.88 -3.07
CA SER A 20 -2.74 11.98 -2.87
C SER A 20 -2.34 13.17 -3.76
N LEU A 21 -2.58 13.06 -5.06
CA LEU A 21 -2.29 14.10 -6.06
C LEU A 21 -3.08 15.38 -5.79
N GLU A 22 -4.26 15.23 -5.17
CA GLU A 22 -5.15 16.34 -4.77
C GLU A 22 -4.58 17.21 -3.64
N ARG A 23 -3.72 16.68 -2.77
CA ARG A 23 -3.10 17.48 -1.69
C ARG A 23 -2.01 18.44 -2.17
N ASN A 24 -1.54 18.26 -3.41
CA ASN A 24 -0.38 18.96 -3.95
C ASN A 24 -0.76 19.91 -5.11
N GLU A 25 -2.04 20.28 -5.25
CA GLU A 25 -2.57 21.13 -6.34
C GLU A 25 -2.28 20.61 -7.76
N ILE A 26 -1.96 19.31 -7.91
CA ILE A 26 -1.68 18.72 -9.23
C ILE A 26 -3.02 18.37 -9.88
N SER A 27 -3.38 19.13 -10.92
CA SER A 27 -4.56 18.83 -11.73
C SER A 27 -4.42 17.43 -12.36
N MET A 28 -5.36 16.54 -12.03
CA MET A 28 -5.44 15.21 -12.64
C MET A 28 -5.57 15.27 -14.17
N ASP A 29 -6.15 16.35 -14.69
CA ASP A 29 -6.27 16.60 -16.12
C ASP A 29 -4.92 16.91 -16.78
N ASP A 30 -4.03 17.62 -16.08
CA ASP A 30 -2.69 17.91 -16.58
C ASP A 30 -1.84 16.64 -16.65
N ILE A 31 -1.98 15.75 -15.65
CA ILE A 31 -1.33 14.44 -15.65
C ILE A 31 -1.86 13.57 -16.80
N ALA A 32 -3.17 13.58 -17.04
CA ALA A 32 -3.79 12.82 -18.13
C ALA A 32 -3.33 13.34 -19.50
N LEU A 33 -3.27 14.66 -19.68
CA LEU A 33 -2.79 15.30 -20.90
C LEU A 33 -1.31 15.00 -21.14
N GLU A 34 -0.46 15.12 -20.12
CA GLU A 34 0.96 14.81 -20.24
C GLU A 34 1.21 13.32 -20.51
N ALA A 35 0.48 12.43 -19.82
CA ALA A 35 0.55 10.99 -20.08
C ALA A 35 0.13 10.62 -21.50
N VAL A 36 -0.94 11.22 -22.05
CA VAL A 36 -1.33 10.95 -23.43
C VAL A 36 -0.33 11.58 -24.40
N SER A 37 0.16 12.79 -24.12
CA SER A 37 1.19 13.45 -24.94
C SER A 37 2.46 12.63 -25.04
N ASN A 38 2.91 11.99 -23.95
CA ASN A 38 4.10 11.15 -23.94
C ASN A 38 3.98 9.87 -24.79
N LEU A 39 2.76 9.44 -25.12
CA LEU A 39 2.52 8.31 -26.02
C LEU A 39 2.60 8.69 -27.49
N LEU A 40 2.51 9.98 -27.79
CA LEU A 40 2.57 10.51 -29.15
C LEU A 40 4.01 10.89 -29.50
N SER A 41 4.39 10.68 -30.76
CA SER A 41 5.68 11.16 -31.27
C SER A 41 5.62 12.67 -31.52
N ASN A 42 6.76 13.35 -31.36
CA ASN A 42 6.93 14.75 -31.76
C ASN A 42 7.00 14.94 -33.29
N ASN A 43 6.70 13.89 -34.06
CA ASN A 43 6.72 13.92 -35.51
C ASN A 43 5.35 14.39 -36.02
N GLU A 44 5.28 15.63 -36.50
CA GLU A 44 4.04 16.23 -36.99
C GLU A 44 3.42 15.49 -38.19
N ALA A 45 4.21 14.73 -38.94
CA ALA A 45 3.72 13.91 -40.04
C ALA A 45 3.16 12.55 -39.58
N ASP A 46 3.58 12.05 -38.42
CA ASP A 46 3.10 10.80 -37.84
C ASP A 46 3.22 10.80 -36.30
N TYR A 47 2.16 11.24 -35.63
CA TYR A 47 2.05 11.25 -34.16
C TYR A 47 1.96 9.84 -33.53
N LEU A 48 1.77 8.78 -34.32
CA LEU A 48 1.62 7.40 -33.85
C LEU A 48 2.87 6.54 -34.08
N GLU A 49 3.96 7.13 -34.58
CA GLU A 49 5.20 6.43 -34.91
C GLU A 49 5.74 5.64 -33.70
N SER A 50 5.75 6.26 -32.51
CA SER A 50 6.20 5.64 -31.25
C SER A 50 5.34 4.44 -30.85
N LEU A 51 4.02 4.59 -30.92
CA LEU A 51 3.04 3.54 -30.63
C LEU A 51 3.17 2.38 -31.61
N ARG A 52 3.33 2.64 -32.90
CA ARG A 52 3.53 1.61 -33.93
C ARG A 52 4.81 0.80 -33.74
N LYS A 53 5.92 1.47 -33.40
CA LYS A 53 7.17 0.79 -33.07
C LYS A 53 6.99 -0.12 -31.87
N THR A 54 6.36 0.39 -30.81
CA THR A 54 6.12 -0.37 -29.57
C THR A 54 5.18 -1.56 -29.79
N PHE A 55 4.13 -1.40 -30.60
CA PHE A 55 3.22 -2.48 -30.99
C PHE A 55 3.95 -3.57 -31.78
N SER A 56 4.81 -3.17 -32.73
CA SER A 56 5.54 -4.11 -33.59
C SER A 56 6.63 -4.89 -32.84
N SER A 57 7.18 -4.31 -31.77
CA SER A 57 8.17 -4.93 -30.91
C SER A 57 7.58 -5.59 -29.66
N TRP A 58 6.25 -5.66 -29.53
CA TRP A 58 5.60 -6.26 -28.36
C TRP A 58 5.70 -7.78 -28.40
N ASP A 59 6.00 -8.37 -27.24
CA ASP A 59 6.14 -9.81 -27.07
C ASP A 59 5.31 -10.25 -25.84
N PRO A 60 4.37 -11.21 -25.99
CA PRO A 60 4.03 -11.96 -27.21
C PRO A 60 3.39 -11.08 -28.31
N LYS A 61 3.59 -11.46 -29.57
CA LYS A 61 2.98 -10.75 -30.71
C LYS A 61 1.46 -10.65 -30.54
N ILE A 62 0.93 -9.46 -30.79
CA ILE A 62 -0.50 -9.17 -30.69
C ILE A 62 -1.19 -9.72 -31.94
N THR A 63 -2.10 -10.65 -31.75
CA THR A 63 -2.84 -11.35 -32.82
C THR A 63 -4.35 -11.19 -32.70
N THR A 64 -4.86 -10.86 -31.51
CA THR A 64 -6.30 -10.67 -31.25
C THR A 64 -6.64 -9.24 -30.84
N GLU A 65 -7.91 -8.87 -30.99
CA GLU A 65 -8.42 -7.56 -30.56
C GLU A 65 -8.40 -7.41 -29.02
N GLU A 66 -8.57 -8.50 -28.29
CA GLU A 66 -8.46 -8.56 -26.83
C GLU A 66 -7.02 -8.28 -26.37
N GLU A 67 -6.03 -8.90 -27.04
CA GLU A 67 -4.60 -8.63 -26.80
C GLU A 67 -4.22 -7.19 -27.16
N ALA A 68 -4.78 -6.64 -28.24
CA ALA A 68 -4.57 -5.25 -28.62
C ALA A 68 -5.14 -4.27 -27.58
N ASN A 69 -6.33 -4.56 -27.05
CA ASN A 69 -6.92 -3.78 -25.95
C ASN A 69 -6.07 -3.88 -24.68
N PHE A 70 -5.58 -5.07 -24.33
CA PHE A 70 -4.68 -5.25 -23.20
C PHE A 70 -3.37 -4.46 -23.37
N PHE A 71 -2.76 -4.50 -24.55
CA PHE A 71 -1.57 -3.74 -24.89
C PHE A 71 -1.78 -2.23 -24.72
N ILE A 72 -2.84 -1.68 -25.33
CA ILE A 72 -3.14 -0.24 -25.26
C ILE A 72 -3.34 0.19 -23.80
N ASN A 73 -4.08 -0.60 -23.03
CA ASN A 73 -4.30 -0.36 -21.62
C ASN A 73 -2.98 -0.34 -20.83
N LYS A 74 -2.10 -1.33 -21.03
CA LYS A 74 -0.77 -1.39 -20.42
C LYS A 74 0.10 -0.17 -20.73
N ILE A 75 0.08 0.29 -21.98
CA ILE A 75 0.87 1.43 -22.43
C ILE A 75 0.35 2.74 -21.83
N ILE A 76 -0.98 2.91 -21.76
CA ILE A 76 -1.62 4.06 -21.09
C ILE A 76 -1.27 4.08 -19.61
N ASP A 77 -1.44 2.95 -18.92
CA ASP A 77 -1.14 2.85 -17.48
C ASP A 77 0.31 3.20 -17.18
N ARG A 78 1.22 2.71 -18.02
CA ARG A 78 2.65 3.01 -17.93
C ARG A 78 2.92 4.50 -18.09
N SER A 79 2.36 5.14 -19.12
CA SER A 79 2.58 6.57 -19.37
C SER A 79 2.02 7.43 -18.24
N ILE A 80 0.84 7.07 -17.73
CA ILE A 80 0.23 7.71 -16.56
C ILE A 80 1.18 7.62 -15.36
N TYR A 81 1.70 6.42 -15.08
CA TYR A 81 2.60 6.20 -13.95
C TYR A 81 3.90 7.01 -14.07
N GLN A 82 4.47 7.10 -15.27
CA GLN A 82 5.65 7.92 -15.55
C GLN A 82 5.37 9.41 -15.31
N SER A 83 4.24 9.93 -15.81
CA SER A 83 3.84 11.32 -15.61
C SER A 83 3.60 11.64 -14.13
N ILE A 84 2.96 10.74 -13.39
CA ILE A 84 2.76 10.87 -11.94
C ILE A 84 4.11 10.99 -11.23
N VAL A 85 5.04 10.08 -11.51
CA VAL A 85 6.37 10.06 -10.87
C VAL A 85 7.17 11.31 -11.18
N LYS A 86 7.13 11.79 -12.43
CA LYS A 86 7.82 13.01 -12.85
C LYS A 86 7.29 14.21 -12.07
N LYS A 87 5.96 14.40 -12.04
CA LYS A 87 5.32 15.48 -11.26
C LYS A 87 5.62 15.37 -9.77
N TYR A 88 5.62 14.16 -9.23
CA TYR A 88 5.95 13.95 -7.83
C TYR A 88 7.42 14.29 -7.52
N THR A 89 8.34 14.01 -8.44
CA THR A 89 9.75 14.35 -8.30
C THR A 89 9.99 15.87 -8.33
N GLU A 90 9.17 16.61 -9.08
CA GLU A 90 9.20 18.08 -9.14
C GLU A 90 8.69 18.71 -7.85
N ILE A 91 7.71 18.08 -7.19
CA ILE A 91 6.97 18.66 -6.06
C ILE A 91 7.49 18.16 -4.71
N ASP A 92 8.11 16.98 -4.67
CA ASP A 92 8.60 16.35 -3.44
C ASP A 92 10.13 16.15 -3.44
N PRO A 93 10.87 17.06 -2.77
CA PRO A 93 12.32 16.97 -2.66
C PRO A 93 12.82 15.70 -1.95
N LEU A 94 12.05 15.15 -1.00
CA LEU A 94 12.43 13.93 -0.28
C LEU A 94 12.32 12.72 -1.22
N PHE A 95 11.22 12.61 -1.95
CA PHE A 95 11.05 11.56 -2.97
C PHE A 95 12.14 11.62 -4.04
N SER A 96 12.46 12.83 -4.52
CA SER A 96 13.57 13.06 -5.46
C SER A 96 14.93 12.61 -4.91
N LYS A 97 15.21 12.90 -3.63
CA LYS A 97 16.42 12.46 -2.95
C LYS A 97 16.48 10.93 -2.81
N ILE A 98 15.35 10.29 -2.46
CA ILE A 98 15.25 8.82 -2.37
C ILE A 98 15.54 8.17 -3.72
N LEU A 99 14.90 8.64 -4.80
CA LEU A 99 15.13 8.13 -6.15
C LEU A 99 16.60 8.21 -6.57
N LYS A 100 17.27 9.33 -6.28
CA LYS A 100 18.70 9.50 -6.59
C LYS A 100 19.57 8.50 -5.85
N GLU A 101 19.30 8.27 -4.57
CA GLU A 101 20.06 7.30 -3.78
C GLU A 101 19.81 5.85 -4.23
N ILE A 102 18.56 5.49 -4.57
CA ILE A 102 18.25 4.18 -5.16
C ILE A 102 19.04 3.96 -6.45
N LYS A 103 19.06 4.96 -7.35
CA LYS A 103 19.84 4.86 -8.59
C LYS A 103 21.35 4.80 -8.35
N ARG A 104 21.85 5.37 -7.26
CA ARG A 104 23.28 5.36 -6.92
C ARG A 104 23.72 4.04 -6.28
N ILE A 105 22.82 3.30 -5.62
CA ILE A 105 23.22 2.18 -4.76
C ILE A 105 24.01 1.09 -5.50
N HIS A 106 23.64 0.77 -6.74
CA HIS A 106 24.35 -0.23 -7.57
C HIS A 106 25.81 0.11 -7.89
N GLN A 107 26.20 1.40 -7.82
CA GLN A 107 27.59 1.84 -8.04
C GLN A 107 28.45 1.65 -6.80
N VAL A 108 27.82 1.53 -5.62
CA VAL A 108 28.50 1.52 -4.33
C VAL A 108 28.38 0.17 -3.62
N ASN A 109 27.34 -0.60 -3.92
CA ASN A 109 27.11 -1.92 -3.35
C ASN A 109 26.83 -2.94 -4.47
N HIS A 110 27.73 -3.92 -4.61
CA HIS A 110 27.67 -4.97 -5.63
C HIS A 110 26.50 -5.96 -5.45
N GLN A 111 25.83 -5.92 -4.29
CA GLN A 111 24.65 -6.73 -4.01
C GLN A 111 23.43 -6.28 -4.84
N PHE A 112 23.41 -5.04 -5.30
CA PHE A 112 22.29 -4.49 -6.06
C PHE A 112 22.62 -4.32 -7.54
N LYS A 113 21.70 -4.73 -8.41
CA LYS A 113 21.78 -4.52 -9.86
C LYS A 113 20.61 -3.69 -10.35
N LEU A 114 20.90 -2.76 -11.25
CA LEU A 114 19.89 -2.01 -11.97
C LEU A 114 19.51 -2.77 -13.25
N ILE A 115 18.22 -3.06 -13.42
CA ILE A 115 17.72 -3.79 -14.60
C ILE A 115 16.65 -2.93 -15.26
N GLN A 116 16.75 -2.70 -16.56
CA GLN A 116 15.74 -1.97 -17.31
C GLN A 116 14.94 -2.96 -18.16
N LYS A 117 13.62 -3.06 -17.91
CA LYS A 117 12.73 -3.88 -18.72
C LYS A 117 11.49 -3.10 -19.08
N THR A 118 11.12 -3.12 -20.36
CA THR A 118 9.97 -2.37 -20.89
C THR A 118 10.00 -0.89 -20.46
N GLY A 119 11.21 -0.29 -20.42
CA GLY A 119 11.48 1.08 -19.98
C GLY A 119 10.92 1.47 -18.60
N VAL A 120 10.91 0.50 -17.68
CA VAL A 120 10.85 0.71 -16.23
C VAL A 120 12.18 0.25 -15.67
N ASP A 121 12.76 1.08 -14.78
CA ASP A 121 13.99 0.76 -14.08
C ASP A 121 13.64 -0.02 -12.80
N TYR A 122 14.27 -1.17 -12.64
CA TYR A 122 14.15 -2.06 -11.48
C TYR A 122 15.47 -2.09 -10.72
N LEU A 123 15.38 -2.23 -9.41
CA LEU A 123 16.49 -2.58 -8.54
C LEU A 123 16.30 -4.03 -8.09
N SER A 124 17.31 -4.87 -8.30
CA SER A 124 17.31 -6.29 -7.93
C SER A 124 18.46 -6.60 -6.97
N MET A 125 18.19 -7.45 -5.98
CA MET A 125 19.19 -8.04 -5.09
C MET A 125 19.67 -9.42 -5.59
N VAL A 126 19.03 -9.99 -6.62
CA VAL A 126 19.39 -11.29 -7.20
C VAL A 126 20.41 -11.12 -8.32
N SER A 127 21.46 -11.95 -8.31
CA SER A 127 22.54 -11.88 -9.30
C SER A 127 22.29 -12.65 -10.59
N GLU A 128 21.42 -13.67 -10.61
CA GLU A 128 21.47 -14.75 -11.63
C GLU A 128 20.12 -15.25 -12.21
N LEU A 129 18.97 -14.75 -11.76
CA LEU A 129 17.67 -15.19 -12.33
C LEU A 129 17.27 -14.37 -13.57
N GLU A 130 16.71 -15.05 -14.57
CA GLU A 130 16.10 -14.38 -15.71
C GLU A 130 14.83 -13.63 -15.26
N PHE A 131 14.66 -12.39 -15.74
CA PHE A 131 13.58 -11.51 -15.27
C PHE A 131 12.18 -12.12 -15.43
N ASP A 132 11.98 -12.98 -16.44
CA ASP A 132 10.71 -13.64 -16.73
C ASP A 132 10.33 -14.72 -15.71
N GLU A 133 11.28 -15.16 -14.88
CA GLU A 133 11.03 -16.11 -13.78
C GLU A 133 10.78 -15.40 -12.44
N LEU A 134 10.89 -14.07 -12.38
CA LEU A 134 10.79 -13.30 -11.15
C LEU A 134 9.34 -12.98 -10.79
N ASN A 135 8.92 -13.44 -9.60
CA ASN A 135 7.63 -13.08 -9.03
C ASN A 135 7.76 -11.74 -8.27
N ILE A 136 7.27 -10.65 -8.87
CA ILE A 136 7.35 -9.31 -8.30
C ILE A 136 6.18 -9.07 -7.36
N ILE A 137 6.46 -8.59 -6.15
CA ILE A 137 5.43 -8.24 -5.16
C ILE A 137 4.46 -7.17 -5.71
N PRO A 138 3.14 -7.39 -5.63
CA PRO A 138 2.14 -6.38 -5.95
C PRO A 138 2.31 -5.11 -5.11
N GLN A 139 1.99 -3.95 -5.69
CA GLN A 139 2.26 -2.65 -5.05
C GLN A 139 1.49 -2.46 -3.73
N ASP A 140 0.25 -2.94 -3.67
CA ASP A 140 -0.60 -2.91 -2.49
C ASP A 140 -0.05 -3.79 -1.37
N GLU A 141 0.46 -4.98 -1.69
CA GLU A 141 1.12 -5.86 -0.73
C GLU A 141 2.45 -5.26 -0.24
N LEU A 142 3.26 -4.70 -1.14
CA LEU A 142 4.53 -4.04 -0.80
C LEU A 142 4.34 -2.90 0.20
N ILE A 143 3.25 -2.15 0.08
CA ILE A 143 3.05 -1.01 0.97
C ILE A 143 2.62 -1.45 2.37
N VAL A 144 1.85 -2.53 2.49
CA VAL A 144 1.44 -3.09 3.78
C VAL A 144 2.56 -3.89 4.45
N LEU A 145 3.51 -4.42 3.68
CA LEU A 145 4.67 -5.16 4.17
C LEU A 145 5.46 -4.35 5.20
N SER A 146 5.46 -4.73 6.47
CA SER A 146 6.30 -4.07 7.49
C SER A 146 7.78 -4.31 7.22
N ILE A 147 8.62 -3.33 7.55
CA ILE A 147 10.07 -3.54 7.56
C ILE A 147 10.49 -4.36 8.80
N ASN A 148 11.44 -5.27 8.63
CA ASN A 148 11.93 -6.13 9.71
C ASN A 148 12.60 -5.31 10.82
N LYS A 149 13.53 -4.43 10.44
CA LYS A 149 14.23 -3.56 11.38
C LYS A 149 14.28 -2.14 10.86
N TYR A 150 14.09 -1.17 11.75
CA TYR A 150 14.39 0.22 11.44
C TYR A 150 15.90 0.41 11.31
N PRO A 151 16.40 1.07 10.24
CA PRO A 151 17.82 1.29 10.10
C PRO A 151 18.37 2.14 11.26
N ASP A 152 19.55 1.77 11.79
CA ASP A 152 20.17 2.47 12.93
C ASP A 152 20.53 3.95 12.61
N ASN A 153 20.49 4.32 11.33
CA ASN A 153 20.60 5.69 10.85
C ASN A 153 19.52 5.97 9.78
N ASN A 154 18.98 7.20 9.74
CA ASN A 154 17.97 7.61 8.76
C ASN A 154 18.51 7.75 7.31
N TYR A 155 19.60 7.07 6.97
CA TYR A 155 20.12 7.06 5.61
C TYR A 155 19.28 6.16 4.72
N ILE A 156 18.91 6.67 3.55
CA ILE A 156 18.08 5.99 2.55
C ILE A 156 18.66 4.62 2.16
N ARG A 157 19.99 4.43 2.24
CA ARG A 157 20.62 3.14 1.96
C ARG A 157 20.15 2.03 2.91
N GLY A 158 20.13 2.29 4.21
CA GLY A 158 19.67 1.31 5.18
C GLY A 158 18.20 0.95 4.93
N TRP A 159 17.39 1.93 4.55
CA TRP A 159 16.00 1.69 4.16
C TRP A 159 15.85 0.81 2.93
N ILE A 160 16.72 0.96 1.92
CA ILE A 160 16.70 0.09 0.73
C ILE A 160 16.97 -1.36 1.16
N GLU A 161 18.02 -1.58 1.95
CA GLU A 161 18.42 -2.92 2.42
C GLU A 161 17.29 -3.57 3.25
N GLU A 162 16.71 -2.84 4.20
CA GLU A 162 15.64 -3.35 5.06
C GLU A 162 14.36 -3.70 4.28
N VAL A 163 13.98 -2.92 3.26
CA VAL A 163 12.83 -3.27 2.41
C VAL A 163 13.07 -4.58 1.67
N PHE A 164 14.26 -4.79 1.09
CA PHE A 164 14.56 -6.05 0.39
C PHE A 164 14.70 -7.24 1.35
N ASN A 165 15.30 -7.05 2.53
CA ASN A 165 15.37 -8.08 3.56
C ASN A 165 13.97 -8.51 4.01
N SER A 166 13.05 -7.55 4.14
CA SER A 166 11.66 -7.82 4.54
C SER A 166 10.90 -8.59 3.47
N ILE A 167 11.17 -8.34 2.18
CA ILE A 167 10.61 -9.14 1.08
C ILE A 167 11.11 -10.59 1.18
N LEU A 168 12.42 -10.77 1.38
CA LEU A 168 13.03 -12.10 1.49
C LEU A 168 12.52 -12.89 2.70
N GLU A 169 12.24 -12.22 3.81
CA GLU A 169 11.87 -12.87 5.07
C GLU A 169 10.38 -13.13 5.21
N PHE A 170 9.54 -12.18 4.79
CA PHE A 170 8.09 -12.25 5.05
C PHE A 170 7.27 -12.64 3.83
N THR A 171 7.88 -12.83 2.66
CA THR A 171 7.14 -13.11 1.43
C THR A 171 7.82 -14.15 0.54
N GLU A 172 7.06 -14.72 -0.39
CA GLU A 172 7.58 -15.62 -1.44
C GLU A 172 8.02 -14.86 -2.70
N TYR A 173 7.98 -13.52 -2.68
CA TYR A 173 8.33 -12.70 -3.83
C TYR A 173 9.84 -12.59 -3.99
N SER A 174 10.25 -12.40 -5.25
CA SER A 174 11.64 -12.12 -5.58
C SER A 174 12.04 -10.72 -5.08
N PRO A 175 13.28 -10.52 -4.60
CA PRO A 175 13.77 -9.24 -4.11
C PRO A 175 14.16 -8.33 -5.29
N ILE A 176 13.15 -7.97 -6.09
CA ILE A 176 13.24 -7.05 -7.22
C ILE A 176 12.06 -6.10 -7.17
N LEU A 177 12.32 -4.80 -7.34
CA LEU A 177 11.30 -3.77 -7.25
C LEU A 177 11.48 -2.71 -8.34
N PRO A 178 10.39 -2.19 -8.92
CA PRO A 178 10.44 -0.92 -9.63
C PRO A 178 10.98 0.17 -8.70
N ILE A 179 11.90 0.99 -9.20
CA ILE A 179 12.56 2.03 -8.39
C ILE A 179 11.55 3.01 -7.77
N ASN A 180 10.48 3.32 -8.51
CA ASN A 180 9.44 4.24 -8.05
C ASN A 180 8.62 3.63 -6.91
N SER A 181 8.31 2.34 -7.00
CA SER A 181 7.64 1.57 -5.96
C SER A 181 8.45 1.51 -4.67
N LEU A 182 9.76 1.24 -4.81
CA LEU A 182 10.71 1.25 -3.70
C LEU A 182 10.84 2.64 -3.07
N ALA A 183 10.95 3.69 -3.89
CA ALA A 183 11.05 5.06 -3.40
C ALA A 183 9.82 5.48 -2.59
N LEU A 184 8.64 5.07 -3.06
CA LEU A 184 7.40 5.32 -2.36
C LEU A 184 7.35 4.55 -1.04
N LYS A 185 7.72 3.27 -1.02
CA LYS A 185 7.78 2.46 0.20
C LYS A 185 8.69 3.10 1.24
N ILE A 186 9.92 3.45 0.85
CA ILE A 186 10.87 4.11 1.75
C ILE A 186 10.31 5.44 2.26
N LYS A 187 9.68 6.24 1.41
CA LYS A 187 9.06 7.49 1.84
C LYS A 187 7.94 7.26 2.86
N ILE A 188 7.10 6.24 2.68
CA ILE A 188 6.03 5.89 3.61
C ILE A 188 6.63 5.48 4.96
N GLU A 189 7.64 4.62 4.95
CA GLU A 189 8.28 4.18 6.19
C GLU A 189 9.04 5.30 6.90
N MET A 190 9.81 6.10 6.16
CA MET A 190 10.44 7.30 6.72
C MET A 190 9.37 8.27 7.26
N GLY A 191 8.25 8.45 6.55
CA GLY A 191 7.14 9.26 7.00
C GLY A 191 6.45 8.69 8.24
N ALA A 192 6.36 7.37 8.39
CA ALA A 192 5.88 6.71 9.60
C ALA A 192 6.83 6.93 10.78
N VAL A 193 8.15 6.82 10.56
CA VAL A 193 9.18 7.14 11.57
C VAL A 193 9.13 8.61 11.98
N HIS A 194 8.94 9.54 11.03
CA HIS A 194 8.83 10.97 11.35
C HIS A 194 7.44 11.34 11.90
N LYS A 195 6.38 10.57 11.65
CA LYS A 195 5.07 10.75 12.30
C LYS A 195 5.08 10.34 13.76
N ILE A 196 6.03 9.50 14.18
CA ILE A 196 6.28 9.24 15.60
C ILE A 196 6.91 10.48 16.28
N ASP A 197 7.49 11.43 15.52
CA ASP A 197 8.21 12.59 16.06
C ASP A 197 7.63 13.98 15.65
N LEU A 198 6.62 14.04 14.77
CA LEU A 198 6.00 15.30 14.34
C LEU A 198 4.49 15.26 14.56
N ASN A 199 4.06 16.07 15.53
CA ASN A 199 2.70 16.58 15.71
C ASN A 199 2.19 17.33 14.46
N VAL A 200 2.00 16.64 13.34
CA VAL A 200 1.07 17.10 12.32
C VAL A 200 -0.30 16.69 12.86
N LEU A 201 -0.92 17.59 13.62
CA LEU A 201 -2.32 17.46 13.97
C LEU A 201 -3.08 17.14 12.68
N PRO A 202 -3.71 15.96 12.57
CA PRO A 202 -4.57 15.69 11.44
C PRO A 202 -5.62 16.80 11.38
N ASP A 203 -6.09 17.15 10.18
CA ASP A 203 -7.20 18.10 10.03
C ASP A 203 -8.29 17.77 11.06
N PRO A 204 -8.70 18.70 11.95
CA PRO A 204 -9.68 18.42 12.99
C PRO A 204 -10.93 17.72 12.47
N GLU A 205 -11.37 18.03 11.24
CA GLU A 205 -12.50 17.35 10.59
C GLU A 205 -12.18 15.90 10.24
N MET A 206 -10.95 15.62 9.80
CA MET A 206 -10.47 14.25 9.55
C MET A 206 -10.23 13.45 10.84
N ILE A 207 -9.80 14.09 11.94
CA ILE A 207 -9.72 13.45 13.27
C ILE A 207 -11.12 13.04 13.72
N VAL A 208 -12.08 13.95 13.57
CA VAL A 208 -13.48 13.70 13.94
C VAL A 208 -14.05 12.57 13.09
N LEU A 209 -13.92 12.63 11.75
CA LEU A 209 -14.39 11.58 10.85
C LEU A 209 -13.74 10.22 11.13
N TYR A 210 -12.44 10.21 11.43
CA TYR A 210 -11.70 8.99 11.77
C TYR A 210 -12.20 8.37 13.10
N LYS A 211 -12.42 9.20 14.12
CA LYS A 211 -12.95 8.74 15.40
C LYS A 211 -14.41 8.28 15.26
N GLU A 212 -15.21 8.99 14.47
CA GLU A 212 -16.60 8.64 14.19
C GLU A 212 -16.73 7.28 13.50
N GLY A 213 -15.88 7.00 12.50
CA GLY A 213 -15.89 5.71 11.82
C GLY A 213 -15.56 4.54 12.73
N ILE A 214 -14.58 4.71 13.63
CA ILE A 214 -14.25 3.69 14.63
C ILE A 214 -15.37 3.53 15.65
N VAL A 215 -15.92 4.62 16.19
CA VAL A 215 -17.03 4.58 17.17
C VAL A 215 -18.28 3.95 16.57
N SER A 216 -18.62 4.29 15.32
CA SER A 216 -19.77 3.73 14.61
C SER A 216 -19.60 2.22 14.38
N SER A 217 -18.40 1.81 13.94
CA SER A 217 -18.06 0.41 13.73
C SER A 217 -18.08 -0.40 15.02
N LEU A 218 -17.51 0.15 16.10
CA LEU A 218 -17.52 -0.45 17.43
C LEU A 218 -18.95 -0.68 17.93
N LYS A 219 -19.86 0.28 17.73
CA LYS A 219 -21.28 0.09 18.08
C LYS A 219 -21.91 -1.11 17.37
N LYS A 220 -21.60 -1.32 16.09
CA LYS A 220 -22.10 -2.49 15.34
C LYS A 220 -21.54 -3.80 15.89
N VAL A 221 -20.26 -3.82 16.27
CA VAL A 221 -19.64 -5.00 16.91
C VAL A 221 -20.26 -5.27 18.28
N HIS A 222 -20.52 -4.24 19.09
CA HIS A 222 -21.24 -4.39 20.37
C HIS A 222 -22.63 -4.97 20.21
N ILE A 223 -23.40 -4.50 19.22
CA ILE A 223 -24.70 -5.09 18.88
C ILE A 223 -24.53 -6.56 18.50
N ARG A 224 -23.48 -6.90 17.76
CA ARG A 224 -23.18 -8.29 17.39
C ARG A 224 -22.86 -9.15 18.61
N ILE A 225 -22.00 -8.69 19.51
CA ILE A 225 -21.66 -9.37 20.77
C ILE A 225 -22.95 -9.62 21.57
N GLN A 226 -23.76 -8.59 21.80
CA GLN A 226 -25.04 -8.72 22.51
C GLN A 226 -26.00 -9.72 21.83
N SER A 227 -26.02 -9.77 20.50
CA SER A 227 -26.85 -10.73 19.76
C SER A 227 -26.40 -12.18 19.99
N LEU A 228 -25.08 -12.42 20.07
CA LEU A 228 -24.50 -13.74 20.30
C LEU A 228 -24.71 -14.21 21.74
N THR A 229 -24.70 -13.29 22.69
CA THR A 229 -25.00 -13.55 24.12
C THR A 229 -26.48 -13.88 24.33
N LYS A 230 -27.40 -13.06 23.78
CA LYS A 230 -28.85 -13.25 23.94
C LYS A 230 -29.36 -14.58 23.37
N LYS A 231 -28.74 -15.05 22.29
CA LYS A 231 -29.11 -16.33 21.68
C LYS A 231 -28.53 -17.55 22.41
N LYS A 232 -27.67 -17.36 23.43
CA LYS A 232 -26.86 -18.41 24.07
C LYS A 232 -26.16 -19.33 23.06
N GLU A 233 -25.91 -18.83 21.85
CA GLU A 233 -25.39 -19.60 20.71
C GLU A 233 -23.86 -19.72 20.77
N SER A 234 -23.17 -18.85 21.51
CA SER A 234 -21.69 -18.87 21.55
C SER A 234 -21.01 -18.24 22.77
N TYR A 235 -21.56 -17.18 23.39
CA TYR A 235 -20.90 -16.47 24.50
C TYR A 235 -21.74 -16.52 25.78
N ASP A 236 -21.10 -16.80 26.91
CA ASP A 236 -21.70 -16.52 28.23
C ASP A 236 -21.58 -15.04 28.60
N GLU A 237 -22.26 -14.63 29.67
CA GLU A 237 -22.30 -13.21 30.09
C GLU A 237 -20.91 -12.68 30.46
N LYS A 238 -20.07 -13.50 31.10
CA LYS A 238 -18.71 -13.13 31.49
C LYS A 238 -17.83 -12.90 30.25
N THR A 239 -17.82 -13.84 29.32
CA THR A 239 -17.07 -13.78 28.04
C THR A 239 -17.54 -12.59 27.20
N SER A 240 -18.85 -12.36 27.16
CA SER A 240 -19.43 -11.21 26.46
C SER A 240 -18.93 -9.87 27.01
N ALA A 241 -18.79 -9.75 28.34
CA ALA A 241 -18.27 -8.54 28.97
C ALA A 241 -16.77 -8.37 28.65
N ILE A 242 -15.97 -9.41 28.84
CA ILE A 242 -14.53 -9.40 28.53
C ILE A 242 -14.29 -9.02 27.07
N PHE A 243 -15.02 -9.62 26.12
CA PHE A 243 -14.87 -9.32 24.70
C PHE A 243 -15.30 -7.91 24.35
N SER A 244 -16.38 -7.41 24.96
CA SER A 244 -16.87 -6.04 24.82
C SER A 244 -15.82 -5.03 25.28
N ASP A 245 -15.22 -5.26 26.43
CA ASP A 245 -14.25 -4.31 26.98
C ASP A 245 -12.92 -4.38 26.21
N ALA A 246 -12.42 -5.59 25.93
CA ALA A 246 -11.21 -5.78 25.16
C ALA A 246 -11.30 -5.24 23.72
N ILE A 247 -12.44 -5.39 23.04
CA ILE A 247 -12.62 -4.82 21.69
C ILE A 247 -12.74 -3.29 21.71
N THR A 248 -13.23 -2.74 22.83
CA THR A 248 -13.29 -1.30 23.06
C THR A 248 -11.89 -0.73 23.25
N ASP A 249 -11.02 -1.40 24.00
CA ASP A 249 -9.62 -1.00 24.14
C ASP A 249 -8.87 -1.06 22.82
N ILE A 250 -9.05 -2.12 22.03
CA ILE A 250 -8.48 -2.20 20.69
C ILE A 250 -8.97 -1.03 19.82
N ALA A 251 -10.25 -0.67 19.90
CA ALA A 251 -10.78 0.47 19.17
C ALA A 251 -10.20 1.81 19.68
N ASN A 252 -9.96 1.96 20.98
CA ASN A 252 -9.34 3.15 21.57
C ASN A 252 -7.87 3.28 21.15
N ASP A 253 -7.12 2.18 21.15
CA ASP A 253 -5.73 2.14 20.67
C ASP A 253 -5.67 2.53 19.20
N LEU A 254 -6.59 2.02 18.38
CA LEU A 254 -6.74 2.43 16.98
C LEU A 254 -7.08 3.93 16.84
N MET A 255 -7.94 4.48 17.71
CA MET A 255 -8.25 5.93 17.71
C MET A 255 -7.06 6.79 18.10
N GLN A 256 -6.15 6.26 18.93
CA GLN A 256 -4.93 6.92 19.37
C GLN A 256 -3.74 6.69 18.41
N GLY A 257 -3.91 5.82 17.42
CA GLY A 257 -2.85 5.48 16.47
C GLY A 257 -1.80 4.53 17.03
N GLU A 258 -2.09 3.86 18.15
CA GLU A 258 -1.22 2.87 18.75
C GLU A 258 -1.23 1.56 17.96
N THR A 259 -0.11 0.83 18.00
CA THR A 259 -0.05 -0.52 17.43
C THR A 259 -0.81 -1.47 18.33
N VAL A 260 -1.73 -2.24 17.73
CA VAL A 260 -2.50 -3.22 18.48
C VAL A 260 -1.56 -4.27 19.05
N LYS A 261 -1.56 -4.41 20.38
CA LYS A 261 -0.78 -5.41 21.11
C LYS A 261 -1.25 -6.83 20.77
N ASN A 262 -0.58 -7.84 21.30
CA ASN A 262 -1.05 -9.21 21.17
C ASN A 262 -2.49 -9.34 21.70
N TYR A 263 -3.41 -9.91 20.92
CA TYR A 263 -4.83 -10.05 21.28
C TYR A 263 -5.07 -10.79 22.60
N TYR A 264 -4.17 -11.72 22.93
CA TYR A 264 -4.15 -12.37 24.23
C TYR A 264 -4.02 -11.36 25.38
N ASP A 265 -3.15 -10.35 25.24
CA ASP A 265 -2.87 -9.39 26.31
C ASP A 265 -4.09 -8.51 26.61
N TYR A 266 -4.90 -8.19 25.60
CA TYR A 266 -6.16 -7.46 25.80
C TYR A 266 -7.16 -8.28 26.63
N LEU A 267 -7.30 -9.57 26.36
CA LEU A 267 -8.21 -10.42 27.14
C LEU A 267 -7.68 -10.67 28.56
N ARG A 268 -6.37 -10.91 28.68
CA ARG A 268 -5.69 -11.15 29.97
C ARG A 268 -5.81 -9.96 30.91
N PHE A 269 -5.88 -8.75 30.38
CA PHE A 269 -6.09 -7.54 31.19
C PHE A 269 -7.41 -7.60 32.00
N TYR A 270 -8.45 -8.18 31.41
CA TYR A 270 -9.78 -8.29 32.01
C TYR A 270 -9.99 -9.60 32.79
N ASP A 271 -9.24 -10.64 32.46
CA ASP A 271 -9.25 -11.90 33.19
C ASP A 271 -7.86 -12.53 33.24
N SER A 272 -7.21 -12.41 34.40
CA SER A 272 -5.86 -12.92 34.64
C SER A 272 -5.77 -14.44 34.58
N ASP A 273 -6.90 -15.15 34.68
CA ASP A 273 -6.95 -16.61 34.61
C ASP A 273 -6.91 -17.12 33.16
N ILE A 274 -7.09 -16.22 32.17
CA ILE A 274 -6.86 -16.55 30.76
C ILE A 274 -5.36 -16.71 30.55
N THR A 275 -4.91 -17.96 30.54
CA THR A 275 -3.55 -18.32 30.10
C THR A 275 -3.48 -18.39 28.58
N ILE A 276 -2.27 -18.44 28.03
CA ILE A 276 -2.08 -18.48 26.57
C ILE A 276 -2.69 -19.74 25.93
N ASP A 277 -2.71 -20.86 26.66
CA ASP A 277 -3.30 -22.12 26.21
C ASP A 277 -4.83 -22.03 26.19
N ILE A 278 -5.42 -21.48 27.26
CA ILE A 278 -6.87 -21.23 27.34
C ILE A 278 -7.31 -20.27 26.24
N TYR A 279 -6.53 -19.21 25.98
CA TYR A 279 -6.79 -18.30 24.87
C TYR A 279 -6.83 -19.05 23.54
N ARG A 280 -5.81 -19.85 23.24
CA ARG A 280 -5.71 -20.58 21.96
C ARG A 280 -6.86 -21.55 21.74
N ASP A 281 -7.24 -22.29 22.78
CA ASP A 281 -8.21 -23.37 22.68
C ASP A 281 -9.66 -22.89 22.72
N SER A 282 -9.94 -21.82 23.47
CA SER A 282 -11.33 -21.43 23.78
C SER A 282 -11.73 -20.05 23.25
N TYR A 283 -10.81 -19.07 23.20
CA TYR A 283 -11.18 -17.67 22.93
C TYR A 283 -10.69 -17.14 21.58
N ARG A 284 -9.58 -17.68 21.05
CA ARG A 284 -8.87 -17.14 19.89
C ARG A 284 -9.77 -16.96 18.68
N SER A 285 -10.42 -18.03 18.23
CA SER A 285 -11.25 -17.99 17.01
C SER A 285 -12.43 -17.02 17.14
N GLN A 286 -13.03 -16.95 18.32
CA GLN A 286 -14.18 -16.08 18.59
C GLN A 286 -13.76 -14.61 18.67
N PHE A 287 -12.67 -14.33 19.37
CA PHE A 287 -12.19 -12.97 19.57
C PHE A 287 -11.55 -12.39 18.30
N GLU A 288 -10.74 -13.18 17.57
CA GLU A 288 -10.18 -12.77 16.27
C GLU A 288 -11.28 -12.55 15.23
N TYR A 289 -12.40 -13.30 15.29
CA TYR A 289 -13.57 -13.04 14.46
C TYR A 289 -14.16 -11.64 14.73
N LEU A 290 -14.30 -11.24 16.00
CA LEU A 290 -14.80 -9.91 16.37
C LEU A 290 -13.86 -8.79 15.93
N ILE A 291 -12.54 -9.02 16.01
CA ILE A 291 -11.53 -8.07 15.51
C ILE A 291 -11.61 -7.95 13.98
N LYS A 292 -11.76 -9.07 13.27
CA LYS A 292 -11.95 -9.05 11.82
C LYS A 292 -13.23 -8.31 11.44
N LEU A 293 -14.31 -8.51 12.19
CA LEU A 293 -15.57 -7.80 11.99
C LEU A 293 -15.38 -6.30 12.22
N LEU A 294 -14.70 -5.88 13.30
CA LEU A 294 -14.38 -4.47 13.56
C LEU A 294 -13.62 -3.84 12.40
N LYS A 295 -12.54 -4.49 11.92
CA LYS A 295 -11.73 -4.01 10.79
C LYS A 295 -12.56 -3.88 9.52
N ASN A 296 -13.44 -4.84 9.24
CA ASN A 296 -14.33 -4.81 8.08
C ASN A 296 -15.37 -3.69 8.16
N GLU A 297 -15.98 -3.48 9.33
CA GLU A 297 -16.94 -2.39 9.53
C GLU A 297 -16.27 -1.01 9.38
N ILE A 298 -15.05 -0.86 9.90
CA ILE A 298 -14.24 0.35 9.73
C ILE A 298 -13.94 0.58 8.24
N ALA A 299 -13.53 -0.46 7.52
CA ALA A 299 -13.27 -0.37 6.08
C ALA A 299 -14.54 0.01 5.31
N ASN A 300 -15.68 -0.61 5.60
CA ASN A 300 -16.95 -0.32 4.96
C ASN A 300 -17.41 1.13 5.23
N TYR A 301 -17.28 1.60 6.46
CA TYR A 301 -17.64 2.98 6.83
C TYR A 301 -16.91 4.00 5.95
N TYR A 302 -15.61 3.81 5.70
CA TYR A 302 -14.83 4.72 4.85
C TYR A 302 -14.93 4.46 3.36
N LEU A 303 -15.59 3.38 2.93
CA LEU A 303 -15.91 3.12 1.52
C LEU A 303 -17.27 3.73 1.12
N GLU A 304 -18.15 3.97 2.09
CA GLU A 304 -19.47 4.60 1.90
C GLU A 304 -19.42 6.14 1.92
N PHE A 305 -18.29 6.72 2.36
CA PHE A 305 -17.95 8.14 2.25
C PHE A 305 -17.05 8.40 1.03
#